data_AF-A0A519M4W2-F1
#
_entry.id   AF-A0A519M4W2-F1
#
_cell.length_a   1.000
_cell.length_b   1.000
_cell.length_c   1.000
_cell.angle_alpha   90.00
_cell.angle_beta   90.00
_cell.angle_gamma   90.00
#
_symmetry.space_group_name_H-M   'P 1'
#
loop_
_entity.id
_entity.type
_entity.pdbx_description
1 polymer ?
#
loop_
_entity_poly.entity_id
_entity_poly.type
_entity_poly.pdbx_seq_one_letter_code
_entity_poly.pdbx_strand_id
1 'polypeptide(L)'
;KAREEGKKMEGINTKIQQKLESYQELYDANQRLIYMGQKLDDMSEKYFNNKNKKDLIGELLKVVEIENSKRKKATPKEKKIKEVQQKQIVAEVKVIVEEIRQEKKEKKIKEQVEKPKAAIKVGDRVRMIDGKAVGTLEVVEKNKATVNYGTFTSKVSLDSLELVQSMKK
;
A
#
# COMPACT_ATOMS: atom_id res chain seq x y z
N LYS A 1 22.08 40.25 -0.04
CA LYS A 1 21.25 39.54 0.96
C LYS A 1 19.86 39.20 0.42
N ALA A 2 18.82 40.06 0.46
CA ALA A 2 17.46 39.69 -0.01
C ALA A 2 17.35 39.23 -1.48
N ARG A 3 18.08 39.85 -2.43
CA ARG A 3 18.13 39.41 -3.84
C ARG A 3 18.86 38.07 -4.04
N GLU A 4 19.80 37.72 -3.17
CA GLU A 4 20.53 36.44 -3.26
C GLU A 4 19.70 35.31 -2.66
N GLU A 5 18.95 35.59 -1.59
CA GLU A 5 17.97 34.67 -1.00
C GLU A 5 16.82 34.40 -1.97
N GLY A 6 16.30 35.42 -2.66
CA GLY A 6 15.31 35.25 -3.73
C GLY A 6 15.79 34.34 -4.86
N LYS A 7 17.01 34.54 -5.37
CA LYS A 7 17.62 33.66 -6.39
C LYS A 7 17.82 32.23 -5.90
N LYS A 8 18.17 32.04 -4.62
CA LYS A 8 18.27 30.71 -4.01
C LYS A 8 16.91 30.02 -3.92
N MET A 9 15.86 30.74 -3.53
CA MET A 9 14.50 30.21 -3.44
C MET A 9 13.93 29.85 -4.82
N GLU A 10 14.13 30.70 -5.83
CA GLU A 10 13.75 30.39 -7.22
C GLU A 10 14.47 29.15 -7.73
N GLY A 11 15.79 29.03 -7.50
CA GLY A 11 16.55 27.85 -7.91
C GLY A 11 16.11 26.56 -7.21
N ILE A 12 15.68 26.63 -5.95
CA ILE A 12 15.12 25.48 -5.23
C ILE A 12 13.75 25.11 -5.80
N ASN A 13 12.87 26.07 -6.04
CA ASN A 13 11.55 25.83 -6.60
C ASN A 13 11.62 25.18 -7.98
N THR A 14 12.52 25.66 -8.86
CA THR A 14 12.74 25.06 -10.19
C THR A 14 13.20 23.62 -10.08
N LYS A 15 14.12 23.30 -9.14
CA LYS A 15 14.56 21.92 -8.91
C LYS A 15 13.43 21.03 -8.41
N ILE A 16 12.57 21.54 -7.52
CA ILE A 16 11.40 20.80 -7.04
C ILE A 16 10.44 20.50 -8.19
N GLN A 17 10.13 21.51 -9.02
CA GLN A 17 9.27 21.33 -10.20
C GLN A 17 9.86 20.30 -11.16
N GLN A 18 11.15 20.40 -11.50
CA GLN A 18 11.83 19.43 -12.36
C GLN A 18 11.77 18.00 -11.81
N LYS A 19 11.96 17.82 -10.50
CA LYS A 19 11.83 16.51 -9.85
C LYS A 19 10.39 15.99 -9.91
N LEU A 20 9.39 16.84 -9.65
CA LEU A 20 7.99 16.45 -9.73
C LEU A 20 7.58 16.03 -11.14
N GLU A 21 7.96 16.79 -12.17
CA GLU A 21 7.74 16.45 -13.57
C GLU A 21 8.42 15.11 -13.93
N SER A 22 9.67 14.92 -13.52
CA SER A 22 10.40 13.67 -13.75
C SER A 22 9.71 12.46 -13.09
N TYR A 23 9.16 12.63 -11.89
CA TYR A 23 8.40 11.57 -11.21
C TYR A 23 7.05 11.29 -11.87
N GLN A 24 6.37 12.32 -12.38
CA GLN A 24 5.14 12.16 -13.15
C GLN A 24 5.40 11.41 -14.46
N GLU A 25 6.44 11.79 -15.21
CA GLU A 25 6.84 11.06 -16.42
C GLU A 25 7.18 9.60 -16.14
N LEU A 26 7.90 9.33 -15.03
CA LEU A 26 8.21 7.96 -14.61
C LEU A 26 6.96 7.17 -14.23
N TYR A 27 6.01 7.80 -13.53
CA TYR A 27 4.74 7.18 -13.17
C TYR A 27 3.92 6.82 -14.42
N ASP A 28 3.76 7.75 -15.35
CA ASP A 28 3.02 7.54 -16.60
C ASP A 28 3.68 6.47 -17.48
N ALA A 29 5.02 6.45 -17.54
CA ALA A 29 5.77 5.41 -18.23
C ALA A 29 5.53 4.02 -17.63
N ASN A 30 5.49 3.91 -16.30
CA ASN A 30 5.19 2.65 -15.61
C ASN A 30 3.74 2.23 -15.81
N GLN A 31 2.77 3.15 -15.78
CA GLN A 31 1.37 2.84 -16.08
C GLN A 31 1.20 2.30 -17.51
N ARG A 32 1.92 2.89 -18.48
CA ARG A 32 1.95 2.37 -19.85
C ARG A 32 2.54 0.96 -19.92
N LEU A 33 3.60 0.67 -19.17
CA LEU A 33 4.20 -0.67 -19.09
C LEU A 33 3.22 -1.69 -18.51
N ILE A 34 2.51 -1.33 -17.44
CA ILE A 34 1.47 -2.18 -16.82
C ILE A 34 0.37 -2.49 -17.84
N TYR A 35 -0.13 -1.47 -18.55
CA TYR A 35 -1.14 -1.64 -19.59
C TYR A 35 -0.67 -2.58 -20.72
N MET A 36 0.59 -2.47 -21.15
CA MET A 36 1.16 -3.40 -22.14
C MET A 36 1.24 -4.83 -21.59
N GLY A 37 1.61 -5.00 -20.32
CA GLY A 37 1.61 -6.29 -19.65
C GLY A 37 0.22 -6.92 -19.59
N GLN A 38 -0.80 -6.14 -19.23
CA GLN A 38 -2.20 -6.58 -19.25
C GLN A 38 -2.66 -6.99 -20.65
N LYS A 39 -2.32 -6.21 -21.68
CA LYS A 39 -2.63 -6.55 -23.07
C LYS A 39 -1.97 -7.86 -23.52
N LEU A 40 -0.74 -8.10 -23.08
CA LEU A 40 -0.04 -9.36 -23.36
C LEU A 40 -0.70 -10.55 -22.65
N ASP A 41 -1.13 -10.36 -21.41
CA ASP A 41 -1.85 -11.37 -20.63
C ASP A 41 -3.21 -11.71 -21.29
N ASP A 42 -3.99 -10.70 -21.66
CA ASP A 42 -5.24 -10.87 -22.42
C ASP A 42 -5.01 -11.71 -23.70
N MET A 43 -3.95 -11.41 -24.45
CA MET A 43 -3.60 -12.14 -25.67
C MET A 43 -3.17 -13.58 -25.39
N SER A 44 -2.43 -13.79 -24.30
CA SER A 44 -2.02 -15.12 -23.85
C SER A 44 -3.23 -15.98 -23.47
N GLU A 45 -4.17 -15.42 -22.70
CA GLU A 45 -5.40 -16.11 -22.31
C GLU A 45 -6.27 -16.47 -23.52
N LYS A 46 -6.45 -15.53 -24.45
CA LYS A 46 -7.17 -15.80 -25.71
C LYS A 46 -6.50 -16.91 -26.50
N TYR A 47 -5.18 -16.86 -26.68
CA TYR A 47 -4.44 -17.88 -27.40
C TYR A 47 -4.49 -19.25 -26.70
N PHE A 48 -4.45 -19.28 -25.37
CA PHE A 48 -4.59 -20.51 -24.61
C PHE A 48 -5.94 -21.20 -24.88
N ASN A 49 -7.01 -20.41 -24.94
CA ASN A 49 -8.36 -20.91 -25.18
C ASN A 49 -8.63 -21.28 -26.65
N ASN A 50 -8.19 -20.45 -27.61
CA ASN A 50 -8.51 -20.63 -29.03
C ASN A 50 -7.43 -21.37 -29.85
N LYS A 51 -6.17 -21.40 -29.37
CA LYS A 51 -4.97 -21.88 -30.07
C LYS A 51 -4.76 -21.31 -31.48
N ASN A 52 -5.41 -20.20 -31.80
CA ASN A 52 -5.36 -19.60 -33.12
C ASN A 52 -4.18 -18.63 -33.23
N LYS A 53 -3.15 -19.05 -33.97
CA LYS A 53 -1.94 -18.25 -34.20
C LYS A 53 -2.21 -16.98 -35.01
N LYS A 54 -3.19 -16.99 -35.92
CA LYS A 54 -3.48 -15.81 -36.76
C LYS A 54 -4.03 -14.66 -35.93
N ASP A 55 -4.93 -14.96 -35.01
CA ASP A 55 -5.55 -13.96 -34.13
C ASP A 55 -4.50 -13.35 -33.19
N LEU A 56 -3.62 -14.19 -32.61
CA LEU A 56 -2.51 -13.72 -31.78
C LEU A 56 -1.58 -12.76 -32.54
N ILE A 57 -1.18 -13.11 -33.76
CA ILE A 57 -0.31 -12.26 -34.59
C ILE A 57 -1.02 -10.96 -34.98
N GLY A 58 -2.29 -11.03 -35.35
CA GLY A 58 -3.08 -9.84 -35.71
C GLY A 58 -3.24 -8.86 -34.55
N GLU A 59 -3.53 -9.38 -33.35
CA GLU A 59 -3.67 -8.55 -32.15
C GLU A 59 -2.32 -7.96 -31.71
N LEU A 60 -1.23 -8.73 -31.82
CA LEU A 60 0.13 -8.24 -31.56
C LEU A 60 0.50 -7.07 -32.47
N LEU A 61 0.28 -7.22 -33.78
CA LEU A 61 0.58 -6.19 -34.77
C LEU A 61 -0.21 -4.91 -34.47
N LYS A 62 -1.50 -5.04 -34.16
CA LYS A 62 -2.35 -3.89 -33.81
C LYS A 62 -1.83 -3.15 -32.57
N VAL A 63 -1.43 -3.88 -31.52
CA VAL A 63 -0.85 -3.27 -30.30
C VAL A 63 0.44 -2.53 -30.63
N VAL A 64 1.33 -3.14 -31.44
CA VAL A 64 2.60 -2.53 -31.85
C VAL A 64 2.39 -1.30 -32.73
N GLU A 65 1.43 -1.31 -33.65
CA GLU A 65 1.10 -0.17 -34.50
C GLU A 65 0.57 1.02 -33.71
N ILE A 66 -0.37 0.78 -32.78
CA ILE A 66 -0.87 1.80 -31.86
C ILE A 66 0.27 2.38 -31.04
N GLU A 67 1.14 1.52 -30.49
CA GLU A 67 2.29 1.94 -29.70
C GLU A 67 3.29 2.76 -30.52
N ASN A 68 3.57 2.36 -31.76
CA ASN A 68 4.47 3.05 -32.67
C ASN A 68 3.88 4.37 -33.19
N SER A 69 2.57 4.48 -33.38
CA SER A 69 1.91 5.74 -33.77
C SER A 69 2.12 6.85 -32.73
N LYS A 70 2.28 6.46 -31.46
CA LYS A 70 2.55 7.39 -30.35
C LYS A 70 4.03 7.74 -30.23
N ARG A 71 4.93 7.08 -30.97
CA ARG A 71 6.39 7.29 -30.88
C ARG A 71 6.83 8.34 -31.89
N LYS A 72 7.56 9.35 -31.40
CA LYS A 72 8.30 10.27 -32.27
C LYS A 72 9.64 9.64 -32.65
N LYS A 73 10.01 9.72 -33.93
CA LYS A 73 11.35 9.28 -34.38
C LYS A 73 12.40 10.17 -33.73
N ALA A 74 13.20 9.58 -32.84
CA ALA A 74 14.37 10.22 -32.23
C ALA A 74 15.65 9.68 -32.86
N THR A 75 16.68 10.52 -32.94
CA THR A 75 17.98 10.12 -33.46
C THR A 75 18.66 9.11 -32.52
N PRO A 76 19.57 8.24 -33.01
CA PRO A 76 20.27 7.26 -32.18
C PRO A 76 21.08 7.90 -31.03
N LYS A 77 21.59 9.12 -31.23
CA LYS A 77 22.34 9.87 -30.22
C LYS A 77 21.44 10.31 -29.06
N GLU A 78 20.26 10.85 -29.36
CA GLU A 78 19.29 11.27 -28.34
C GLU A 78 18.75 10.08 -27.53
N LYS A 79 18.57 8.91 -28.17
CA LYS A 79 18.15 7.69 -27.48
C LYS A 79 19.15 7.25 -26.41
N LYS A 80 20.46 7.28 -26.73
CA LYS A 80 21.51 6.91 -25.78
C LYS A 80 21.57 7.86 -24.58
N ILE A 81 21.41 9.16 -24.82
CA ILE A 81 21.41 10.17 -23.75
C ILE A 81 20.20 9.96 -22.82
N LYS A 82 19.00 9.73 -23.39
CA LYS A 82 17.79 9.46 -22.61
C LYS A 82 17.89 8.17 -21.79
N GLU A 83 18.52 7.13 -22.34
CA GLU A 83 18.70 5.87 -21.63
C GLU A 83 19.61 6.01 -20.40
N VAL A 84 20.71 6.77 -20.52
CA VAL A 84 21.60 7.06 -19.39
C VAL A 84 20.89 7.89 -18.32
N GLN A 85 20.16 8.92 -18.73
CA GLN A 85 19.37 9.75 -17.82
C GLN A 85 18.28 8.93 -17.11
N GLN A 86 17.54 8.09 -17.84
CA GLN A 86 16.53 7.20 -17.25
C GLN A 86 17.14 6.23 -16.23
N LYS A 87 18.30 5.63 -16.52
CA LYS A 87 18.98 4.75 -15.56
C LYS A 87 19.37 5.47 -14.27
N GLN A 88 19.85 6.71 -14.38
CA GLN A 88 20.17 7.53 -13.20
C GLN A 88 18.93 7.88 -12.39
N ILE A 89 17.85 8.31 -13.05
CA ILE A 89 16.57 8.63 -12.39
C ILE A 89 16.01 7.41 -11.68
N VAL A 90 15.98 6.24 -12.34
CA VAL A 90 15.51 4.99 -11.73
C VAL A 90 16.35 4.59 -10.52
N ALA A 91 17.67 4.82 -10.55
CA ALA A 91 18.55 4.55 -9.41
C ALA A 91 18.24 5.49 -8.21
N GLU A 92 18.06 6.79 -8.45
CA GLU A 92 17.68 7.76 -7.41
C GLU A 92 16.32 7.40 -6.79
N VAL A 93 15.32 7.07 -7.62
CA VAL A 93 13.98 6.69 -7.15
C VAL A 93 14.03 5.42 -6.29
N LYS A 94 14.84 4.42 -6.66
CA LYS A 94 14.94 3.16 -5.92
C LYS A 94 15.39 3.38 -4.47
N VAL A 95 16.43 4.20 -4.26
CA VAL A 95 16.95 4.50 -2.93
C VAL A 95 15.87 5.17 -2.07
N ILE A 96 15.18 6.18 -2.62
CA ILE A 96 14.11 6.90 -1.91
C ILE A 96 12.93 5.99 -1.58
N VAL A 97 12.52 5.11 -2.51
CA VAL A 97 11.41 4.19 -2.29
C VAL A 97 11.76 3.13 -1.23
N GLU A 98 13.02 2.69 -1.16
CA GLU A 98 13.48 1.76 -0.11
C GLU A 98 13.40 2.39 1.28
N GLU A 99 13.83 3.64 1.44
CA GLU A 99 13.69 4.41 2.69
C GLU A 99 12.21 4.55 3.08
N ILE A 100 11.34 4.97 2.16
CA ILE A 100 9.89 5.10 2.41
C ILE A 100 9.26 3.75 2.78
N ARG A 101 9.70 2.64 2.17
CA ARG A 101 9.19 1.30 2.49
C ARG A 101 9.61 0.85 3.90
N GLN A 102 10.83 1.20 4.33
CA GLN A 102 11.28 0.93 5.70
C GLN A 102 10.46 1.74 6.71
N GLU A 103 10.29 3.03 6.49
CA GLU A 103 9.45 3.88 7.35
C GLU A 103 7.99 3.41 7.42
N LYS A 104 7.39 3.01 6.30
CA LYS A 104 6.02 2.44 6.28
C LYS A 104 5.93 1.12 7.05
N LYS A 105 6.96 0.28 6.99
CA LYS A 105 7.01 -0.96 7.79
C LYS A 105 7.09 -0.64 9.27
N GLU A 106 7.94 0.30 9.67
CA GLU A 106 8.05 0.73 11.08
C GLU A 106 6.77 1.36 11.62
N LYS A 107 6.07 2.18 10.82
CA LYS A 107 4.76 2.75 11.21
C LYS A 107 3.69 1.67 11.41
N LYS A 108 3.62 0.67 10.51
CA LYS A 108 2.69 -0.47 10.67
C LYS A 108 2.98 -1.31 11.92
N ILE A 109 4.25 -1.48 12.27
CA ILE A 109 4.65 -2.21 13.48
C ILE A 109 4.26 -1.43 14.73
N LYS A 110 4.42 -0.10 14.75
CA LYS A 110 4.02 0.75 15.88
C LYS A 110 2.49 0.79 16.08
N GLU A 111 1.70 0.84 15.01
CA GLU A 111 0.23 0.79 15.09
C GLU A 111 -0.33 -0.54 15.63
N GLN A 112 0.41 -1.64 15.50
CA GLN A 112 0.00 -2.93 16.08
C GLN A 112 0.25 -3.06 17.58
N VAL A 113 1.11 -2.22 18.16
CA VAL A 113 1.58 -2.38 19.56
C VAL A 113 0.76 -1.54 20.56
N GLU A 114 -0.04 -0.56 20.12
CA GLU A 114 -0.69 0.40 21.03
C GLU A 114 -2.23 0.43 20.93
N LYS A 115 -2.89 -0.69 21.22
CA LYS A 115 -4.18 -0.61 21.89
C LYS A 115 -4.00 -1.17 23.29
N PRO A 116 -3.72 -0.35 24.32
CA PRO A 116 -3.75 -0.82 25.70
C PRO A 116 -5.14 -1.43 25.94
N LYS A 117 -5.18 -2.74 26.20
CA LYS A 117 -6.42 -3.42 26.57
C LYS A 117 -7.01 -2.67 27.75
N ALA A 118 -8.24 -2.17 27.62
CA ALA A 118 -8.92 -1.46 28.69
C ALA A 118 -8.92 -2.35 29.94
N ALA A 119 -8.45 -1.82 31.07
CA ALA A 119 -8.35 -2.58 32.31
C ALA A 119 -9.75 -2.98 32.79
N ILE A 120 -10.07 -4.27 32.69
CA ILE A 120 -11.36 -4.84 33.10
C ILE A 120 -11.40 -4.95 34.62
N LYS A 121 -12.50 -4.50 35.25
CA LYS A 121 -12.73 -4.57 36.69
C LYS A 121 -13.84 -5.56 37.02
N VAL A 122 -13.85 -6.02 38.27
CA VAL A 122 -14.95 -6.84 38.81
C VAL A 122 -16.25 -6.03 38.77
N GLY A 123 -17.31 -6.64 38.23
CA GLY A 123 -18.62 -6.02 38.02
C GLY A 123 -18.87 -5.48 36.61
N ASP A 124 -17.85 -5.40 35.76
CA ASP A 124 -18.01 -4.90 34.39
C ASP A 124 -18.81 -5.87 33.50
N ARG A 125 -19.55 -5.32 32.52
CA ARG A 125 -20.19 -6.13 31.48
C ARG A 125 -19.17 -6.41 30.38
N VAL A 126 -18.83 -7.67 30.21
CA VAL A 126 -17.79 -8.14 29.31
C VAL A 126 -18.38 -9.07 28.25
N ARG A 127 -17.77 -9.07 27.06
CA ARG A 127 -18.10 -9.97 25.95
C ARG A 127 -16.83 -10.69 25.51
N MET A 128 -16.98 -11.91 25.04
CA MET A 128 -15.90 -12.66 24.39
C MET A 128 -15.60 -12.08 23.01
N ILE A 129 -14.32 -11.99 22.63
CA ILE A 129 -13.92 -11.50 21.29
C ILE A 129 -14.63 -12.30 20.17
N ASP A 130 -14.74 -13.62 20.34
CA ASP A 130 -15.34 -14.52 19.36
C ASP A 130 -16.83 -14.83 19.62
N GLY A 131 -17.46 -14.16 20.59
CA GLY A 131 -18.80 -14.50 21.08
C GLY A 131 -19.79 -13.33 21.08
N LYS A 132 -21.08 -13.63 20.89
CA LYS A 132 -22.16 -12.62 20.96
C LYS A 132 -22.68 -12.36 22.37
N ALA A 133 -22.49 -13.30 23.29
CA ALA A 133 -23.03 -13.24 24.65
C ALA A 133 -22.31 -12.18 25.50
N VAL A 134 -23.09 -11.35 26.18
CA VAL A 134 -22.61 -10.35 27.15
C VAL A 134 -22.91 -10.86 28.54
N GLY A 135 -21.89 -10.92 29.40
CA GLY A 135 -22.01 -11.36 30.78
C GLY A 135 -21.42 -10.34 31.75
N THR A 136 -21.69 -10.54 33.03
CA THR A 136 -21.12 -9.72 34.11
C THR A 136 -19.92 -10.45 34.71
N LEU A 137 -18.82 -9.74 34.91
CA LEU A 137 -17.62 -10.31 35.49
C LEU A 137 -17.73 -10.35 37.01
N GLU A 138 -17.63 -11.53 37.61
CA GLU A 138 -17.81 -11.71 39.06
C GLU A 138 -16.48 -11.83 39.82
N VAL A 139 -15.54 -12.61 39.30
CA VAL A 139 -14.27 -12.89 40.00
C VAL A 139 -13.13 -12.94 38.99
N VAL A 140 -12.03 -12.26 39.31
CA VAL A 140 -10.76 -12.37 38.56
C VAL A 140 -9.73 -13.13 39.41
N GLU A 141 -9.31 -14.28 38.94
CA GLU A 141 -8.22 -15.08 39.51
C GLU A 141 -7.00 -15.01 38.59
N LYS A 142 -6.09 -14.07 38.86
CA LYS A 142 -4.83 -13.82 38.13
C LYS A 142 -4.98 -13.66 36.61
N ASN A 143 -5.17 -14.76 35.87
CA ASN A 143 -5.28 -14.79 34.42
C ASN A 143 -6.62 -15.38 33.90
N LYS A 144 -7.52 -15.78 34.79
CA LYS A 144 -8.86 -16.27 34.47
C LYS A 144 -9.93 -15.40 35.13
N ALA A 145 -11.02 -15.15 34.43
CA ALA A 145 -12.19 -14.46 34.91
C ALA A 145 -13.39 -15.42 34.89
N THR A 146 -14.20 -15.36 35.94
CA THR A 146 -15.51 -16.03 35.97
C THR A 146 -16.55 -15.02 35.49
N VAL A 147 -17.20 -15.32 34.37
CA VAL A 147 -18.22 -14.48 33.73
C VAL A 147 -19.57 -15.15 33.86
N ASN A 148 -20.54 -14.42 34.40
CA ASN A 148 -21.92 -14.86 34.53
C ASN A 148 -22.76 -14.29 33.38
N TYR A 149 -23.30 -15.17 32.54
CA TYR A 149 -24.14 -14.80 31.38
C TYR A 149 -25.65 -14.83 31.70
N GLY A 150 -26.00 -14.96 32.99
CA GLY A 150 -27.37 -15.06 33.48
C GLY A 150 -27.90 -16.49 33.47
N THR A 151 -27.73 -17.22 32.36
CA THR A 151 -28.17 -18.62 32.23
C THR A 151 -27.12 -19.65 32.62
N PHE A 152 -25.84 -19.27 32.57
CA PHE A 152 -24.70 -20.09 32.96
C PHE A 152 -23.49 -19.22 33.33
N THR A 153 -22.57 -19.80 34.09
CA THR A 153 -21.28 -19.19 34.46
C THR A 153 -20.14 -19.92 33.77
N SER A 154 -19.21 -19.19 33.16
CA SER A 154 -18.03 -19.78 32.50
C SER A 154 -16.73 -19.15 33.00
N LYS A 155 -15.68 -19.98 33.09
CA LYS A 155 -14.31 -19.52 33.37
C LYS A 155 -13.58 -19.27 32.05
N VAL A 156 -13.13 -18.03 31.84
CA VAL A 156 -12.52 -17.61 30.58
C VAL A 156 -11.24 -16.81 30.83
N SER A 157 -10.31 -16.75 29.87
CA SER A 157 -9.07 -15.98 30.01
C SER A 157 -9.34 -14.48 29.89
N LEU A 158 -8.66 -13.69 30.71
CA LEU A 158 -8.83 -12.23 30.76
C LEU A 158 -8.46 -11.57 29.42
N ASP A 159 -7.55 -12.18 28.68
CA ASP A 159 -7.09 -11.72 27.37
C ASP A 159 -8.12 -11.82 26.24
N SER A 160 -9.13 -12.67 26.41
CA SER A 160 -10.16 -12.97 25.42
C SER A 160 -11.48 -12.21 25.66
N LEU A 161 -11.47 -11.30 26.65
CA LEU A 161 -12.61 -10.48 27.03
C LEU A 161 -12.45 -9.05 26.53
N GLU A 162 -13.54 -8.49 26.01
CA GLU A 162 -13.70 -7.11 25.63
C GLU A 162 -14.72 -6.43 26.57
N LEU A 163 -14.41 -5.20 26.98
CA LEU A 163 -15.29 -4.39 27.82
C LEU A 163 -16.44 -3.83 26.98
N VAL A 164 -17.68 -4.20 27.31
CA VAL A 164 -18.88 -3.68 26.63
C VAL A 164 -19.40 -2.44 27.35
N GLN A 165 -19.50 -2.50 28.68
CA GLN A 165 -19.90 -1.39 29.52
C GLN A 165 -19.10 -1.46 30.82
N SER A 166 -18.39 -0.38 31.13
CA SER A 166 -17.86 -0.19 32.48
C SER A 166 -19.01 0.02 33.45
N MET A 167 -18.90 -0.54 34.65
CA MET A 167 -19.81 -0.18 35.74
C MET A 167 -19.64 1.32 36.00
N LYS A 168 -20.68 2.12 35.68
CA LYS A 168 -20.72 3.51 36.11
C LYS A 168 -20.76 3.50 37.63
N LYS A 169 -19.80 4.22 38.20
CA LYS A 169 -19.65 4.44 39.64
C LYS A 169 -20.93 5.00 40.24
#